data_AF-A0A0N0CWG4-F1
#
_entry.id   AF-A0A0N0CWG4-F1
#
_cell.length_a   1.000
_cell.length_b   1.000
_cell.length_c   1.000
_cell.angle_alpha   90.00
_cell.angle_beta   90.00
_cell.angle_gamma   90.00
#
_symmetry.space_group_name_H-M   'P 1'
#
loop_
_entity.id
_entity.type
_entity.pdbx_description
1 polymer ?
#
loop_
_entity_poly.entity_id
_entity_poly.type
_entity_poly.pdbx_seq_one_letter_code
_entity_poly.pdbx_strand_id
1 'polypeptide(L)'
;MKVTFNAINNLGTVSTFQTQQSKQPFNIEANEIDAKQAKVEASREKYAEFVQSCNAIYQGATPTQLMDKQTNSINITSGVYYHLGSVNGKPLNGTALTGGGFNSNFSPMIQWTGVGTKVTPEQEAAFRIHQSYSQVERQEANELVAVFMSLSRLAEGKKSVASMNDDVMFKQHFPKFAEGVGLDLSKPFTINGKSFMYSKGVLQAVNNEV
;
A
#
# COMPACT_ATOMS: atom_id res chain seq x y z
N MET A 1 17.25 13.70 76.19
CA MET A 1 18.55 13.81 75.52
C MET A 1 18.29 14.41 74.13
N LYS A 2 18.81 15.61 73.86
CA LYS A 2 18.55 16.39 72.64
C LYS A 2 19.38 15.84 71.48
N VAL A 3 18.72 15.55 70.34
CA VAL A 3 19.40 15.41 69.04
C VAL A 3 19.21 16.72 68.30
N THR A 4 20.29 17.46 68.09
CA THR A 4 20.36 18.69 67.29
C THR A 4 20.36 18.34 65.81
N PHE A 5 19.31 18.72 65.08
CA PHE A 5 19.32 18.76 63.62
C PHE A 5 20.05 20.03 63.15
N ASN A 6 21.16 19.85 62.44
CA ASN A 6 21.93 20.95 61.88
C ASN A 6 21.42 21.26 60.47
N ALA A 7 20.54 22.26 60.34
CA ALA A 7 19.80 22.58 59.10
C ALA A 7 20.68 23.12 57.95
N ILE A 8 21.93 23.46 58.21
CA ILE A 8 22.79 24.19 57.27
C ILE A 8 23.43 23.25 56.23
N ASN A 9 23.64 21.97 56.55
CA ASN A 9 24.22 21.01 55.61
C ASN A 9 23.26 20.58 54.48
N ASN A 10 21.95 20.77 54.63
CA ASN A 10 20.96 20.42 53.60
C ASN A 10 20.74 21.53 52.56
N LEU A 11 21.19 22.77 52.80
CA LEU A 11 21.02 23.86 51.84
C LEU A 11 22.10 23.83 50.73
N GLY A 12 23.32 23.35 51.03
CA GLY A 12 24.39 23.20 50.05
C GLY A 12 24.12 22.09 49.02
N THR A 13 23.45 21.01 49.42
CA THR A 13 23.06 19.90 48.53
C THR A 13 21.90 20.29 47.62
N VAL A 14 20.88 21.01 48.11
CA VAL A 14 19.73 21.39 47.26
C VAL A 14 20.13 22.43 46.19
N SER A 15 21.06 23.34 46.52
CA SER A 15 21.57 24.33 45.56
C SER A 15 22.41 23.69 44.43
N THR A 16 23.24 22.68 44.75
CA THR A 16 24.06 21.96 43.77
C THR A 16 23.23 21.02 42.89
N PHE A 17 22.16 20.42 43.41
CA PHE A 17 21.21 19.63 42.62
C PHE A 17 20.41 20.49 41.61
N GLN A 18 19.93 21.67 42.01
CA GLN A 18 19.23 22.57 41.08
C GLN A 18 20.16 23.16 40.00
N THR A 19 21.41 23.48 40.34
CA THR A 19 22.38 23.96 39.34
C THR A 19 22.89 22.88 38.40
N GLN A 20 22.83 21.60 38.77
CA GLN A 20 23.13 20.48 37.86
C GLN A 20 21.94 20.13 36.96
N GLN A 21 20.69 20.22 37.44
CA GLN A 21 19.51 20.00 36.61
C GLN A 21 19.29 21.12 35.58
N SER A 22 19.61 22.38 35.91
CA SER A 22 19.51 23.50 34.96
C SER A 22 20.68 23.58 33.95
N LYS A 23 21.63 22.64 34.01
CA LYS A 23 22.78 22.55 33.10
C LYS A 23 22.68 21.42 32.07
N GLN A 24 21.64 20.59 32.12
CA GLN A 24 21.29 19.77 30.96
C GLN A 24 20.40 20.62 30.04
N PRO A 25 20.88 21.01 28.83
CA PRO A 25 19.97 21.54 27.84
C PRO A 25 18.87 20.51 27.61
N PHE A 26 17.61 20.95 27.57
CA PHE A 26 16.55 20.19 26.93
C PHE A 26 16.92 20.07 25.44
N ASN A 27 17.70 19.06 25.10
CA ASN A 27 17.89 18.64 23.72
C ASN A 27 16.64 17.84 23.35
N ILE A 28 15.64 18.55 22.80
CA ILE A 28 14.73 17.88 21.89
C ILE A 28 15.57 17.61 20.65
N GLU A 29 16.03 16.38 20.49
CA GLU A 29 16.79 15.98 19.31
C GLU A 29 15.96 16.33 18.08
N ALA A 30 16.48 17.21 17.20
CA ALA A 30 15.79 17.62 15.97
C ALA A 30 15.28 16.42 15.16
N ASN A 31 16.01 15.29 15.23
CA ASN A 31 15.65 14.00 14.67
C ASN A 31 14.26 13.47 15.12
N GLU A 32 13.81 13.73 16.35
CA GLU A 32 12.48 13.29 16.81
C GLU A 32 11.35 14.15 16.23
N ILE A 33 11.58 15.44 16.01
CA ILE A 33 10.59 16.34 15.41
C ILE A 33 10.42 15.98 13.93
N ASP A 34 11.54 15.78 13.23
CA ASP A 34 11.54 15.38 11.81
C ASP A 34 10.88 14.01 11.61
N ALA A 35 11.15 13.04 12.48
CA ALA A 35 10.51 11.73 12.42
C ALA A 35 9.00 11.78 12.70
N LYS A 36 8.54 12.64 13.61
CA LYS A 36 7.10 12.83 13.89
C LYS A 36 6.41 13.53 12.71
N GLN A 37 7.05 14.54 12.12
CA GLN A 37 6.53 15.23 10.95
C GLN A 37 6.42 14.30 9.74
N ALA A 38 7.46 13.52 9.45
CA ALA A 38 7.44 12.52 8.38
C ALA A 38 6.31 11.48 8.56
N LYS A 39 6.04 11.05 9.81
CA LYS A 39 4.91 10.15 10.11
C LYS A 39 3.55 10.79 9.86
N VAL A 40 3.39 12.08 10.15
CA VAL A 40 2.16 12.82 9.89
C VAL A 40 1.94 12.98 8.38
N GLU A 41 2.99 13.34 7.64
CA GLU A 41 2.93 13.48 6.18
C GLU A 41 2.60 12.16 5.50
N ALA A 42 3.27 11.06 5.87
CA ALA A 42 2.95 9.73 5.36
C ALA A 42 1.50 9.29 5.71
N SER A 43 0.99 9.67 6.88
CA SER A 43 -0.40 9.39 7.24
C SER A 43 -1.39 10.19 6.38
N ARG A 44 -1.08 11.46 6.09
CA ARG A 44 -1.90 12.32 5.23
C ARG A 44 -1.93 11.82 3.79
N GLU A 45 -0.78 11.41 3.27
CA GLU A 45 -0.66 10.83 1.93
C GLU A 45 -1.52 9.57 1.80
N LYS A 46 -1.40 8.62 2.73
CA LYS A 46 -2.22 7.40 2.76
C LYS A 46 -3.72 7.69 2.79
N TYR A 47 -4.13 8.68 3.58
CA TYR A 47 -5.53 9.08 3.64
C TYR A 47 -6.00 9.71 2.33
N ALA A 48 -5.19 10.58 1.73
CA ALA A 48 -5.49 11.21 0.44
C ALA A 48 -5.63 10.17 -0.69
N GLU A 49 -4.70 9.21 -0.78
CA GLU A 49 -4.78 8.09 -1.73
C GLU A 49 -6.07 7.29 -1.59
N PHE A 50 -6.45 6.96 -0.35
CA PHE A 50 -7.69 6.23 -0.07
C PHE A 50 -8.91 7.01 -0.56
N VAL A 51 -9.01 8.30 -0.19
CA VAL A 51 -10.13 9.17 -0.61
C VAL A 51 -10.18 9.30 -2.13
N GLN A 52 -9.02 9.51 -2.78
CA GLN A 52 -8.93 9.59 -4.24
C GLN A 52 -9.39 8.31 -4.91
N SER A 53 -8.98 7.15 -4.40
CA SER A 53 -9.39 5.85 -4.94
C SER A 53 -10.89 5.60 -4.79
N CYS A 54 -11.47 5.93 -3.63
CA CYS A 54 -12.91 5.85 -3.41
C CYS A 54 -13.69 6.76 -4.36
N ASN A 55 -13.23 8.00 -4.55
CA ASN A 55 -13.84 8.94 -5.49
C ASN A 55 -13.76 8.44 -6.94
N ALA A 56 -12.61 7.88 -7.35
CA ALA A 56 -12.43 7.32 -8.69
C ALA A 56 -13.44 6.18 -8.96
N ILE A 57 -13.64 5.30 -7.99
CA ILE A 57 -14.64 4.22 -8.08
C ILE A 57 -16.06 4.80 -8.15
N TYR A 58 -16.40 5.73 -7.24
CA TYR A 58 -17.74 6.29 -7.14
C TYR A 58 -18.16 7.08 -8.39
N GLN A 59 -17.22 7.85 -8.96
CA GLN A 59 -17.46 8.66 -10.14
C GLN A 59 -17.29 7.89 -11.45
N GLY A 60 -16.86 6.62 -11.40
CA GLY A 60 -16.55 5.83 -12.60
C GLY A 60 -15.44 6.47 -13.43
N ALA A 61 -14.40 6.99 -12.76
CA ALA A 61 -13.29 7.66 -13.42
C ALA A 61 -12.60 6.73 -14.43
N THR A 62 -12.12 7.30 -15.54
CA THR A 62 -11.34 6.55 -16.53
C THR A 62 -10.04 6.05 -15.89
N PRO A 63 -9.79 4.74 -15.84
CA PRO A 63 -8.59 4.20 -15.25
C PRO A 63 -7.36 4.42 -16.14
N THR A 64 -6.20 4.49 -15.51
CA THR A 64 -4.91 4.43 -16.19
C THR A 64 -4.70 3.03 -16.77
N GLN A 65 -4.23 2.96 -18.02
CA GLN A 65 -3.81 1.68 -18.60
C GLN A 65 -2.55 1.19 -17.91
N LEU A 66 -2.59 -0.03 -17.37
CA LEU A 66 -1.47 -0.59 -16.62
C LEU A 66 -0.26 -0.91 -17.50
N MET A 67 -0.53 -1.35 -18.74
CA MET A 67 0.47 -1.87 -19.66
C MET A 67 0.64 -0.94 -20.86
N ASP A 68 1.88 -0.63 -21.18
CA ASP A 68 2.26 0.05 -22.41
C ASP A 68 2.51 -0.98 -23.52
N LYS A 69 1.60 -0.97 -24.51
CA LYS A 69 1.61 -1.90 -25.65
C LYS A 69 2.83 -1.77 -26.53
N GLN A 70 3.43 -0.59 -26.62
CA GLN A 70 4.58 -0.36 -27.50
C GLN A 70 5.82 -1.03 -26.93
N THR A 71 6.01 -0.94 -25.62
CA THR A 71 7.20 -1.42 -24.93
C THR A 71 7.00 -2.77 -24.25
N ASN A 72 5.78 -3.30 -24.21
CA ASN A 72 5.40 -4.49 -23.44
C ASN A 72 5.84 -4.36 -21.98
N SER A 73 5.56 -3.18 -21.39
CA SER A 73 6.00 -2.82 -20.06
C SER A 73 4.83 -2.50 -19.14
N ILE A 74 5.02 -2.78 -17.86
CA ILE A 74 4.12 -2.40 -16.78
C ILE A 74 4.88 -1.47 -15.85
N ASN A 75 4.27 -0.32 -15.51
CA ASN A 75 4.79 0.57 -14.49
C ASN A 75 3.74 0.76 -13.39
N ILE A 76 4.02 0.17 -12.22
CA ILE A 76 3.14 0.16 -11.06
C ILE A 76 3.59 1.24 -10.10
N THR A 77 2.71 2.20 -9.85
CA THR A 77 2.86 3.24 -8.83
C THR A 77 1.69 3.16 -7.86
N SER A 78 1.96 3.15 -6.55
CA SER A 78 0.92 3.21 -5.53
C SER A 78 0.09 4.49 -5.65
N GLY A 79 -1.18 4.43 -5.25
CA GLY A 79 -2.11 5.57 -5.38
C GLY A 79 -2.70 5.77 -6.78
N VAL A 80 -2.18 5.11 -7.82
CA VAL A 80 -2.73 5.21 -9.18
C VAL A 80 -3.90 4.23 -9.39
N TYR A 81 -4.97 4.70 -10.03
CA TYR A 81 -6.15 3.91 -10.36
C TYR A 81 -5.98 3.24 -11.74
N TYR A 82 -5.73 1.93 -11.73
CA TYR A 82 -5.43 1.16 -12.94
C TYR A 82 -6.60 0.32 -13.43
N HIS A 83 -6.59 0.03 -14.73
CA HIS A 83 -7.39 -1.02 -15.33
C HIS A 83 -6.66 -2.36 -15.23
N LEU A 84 -7.31 -3.37 -14.65
CA LEU A 84 -6.75 -4.69 -14.38
C LEU A 84 -7.43 -5.81 -15.21
N GLY A 85 -8.09 -5.44 -16.31
CA GLY A 85 -8.82 -6.35 -17.18
C GLY A 85 -10.32 -6.38 -16.91
N SER A 86 -10.96 -7.51 -17.17
CA SER A 86 -12.41 -7.65 -17.00
C SER A 86 -12.81 -8.96 -16.33
N VAL A 87 -13.92 -8.92 -15.62
CA VAL A 87 -14.58 -10.07 -14.99
C VAL A 87 -16.00 -10.12 -15.54
N ASN A 88 -16.34 -11.21 -16.23
CA ASN A 88 -17.65 -11.37 -16.86
C ASN A 88 -18.05 -10.15 -17.75
N GLY A 89 -17.10 -9.61 -18.51
CA GLY A 89 -17.28 -8.43 -19.37
C GLY A 89 -17.33 -7.08 -18.64
N LYS A 90 -17.29 -7.06 -17.30
CA LYS A 90 -17.26 -5.82 -16.50
C LYS A 90 -15.81 -5.43 -16.21
N PRO A 91 -15.42 -4.15 -16.38
CA PRO A 91 -14.04 -3.73 -16.16
C PRO A 91 -13.67 -3.80 -14.68
N LEU A 92 -12.57 -4.50 -14.36
CA LEU A 92 -11.96 -4.50 -13.04
C LEU A 92 -10.95 -3.35 -12.97
N ASN A 93 -11.18 -2.41 -12.06
CA ASN A 93 -10.32 -1.26 -11.86
C ASN A 93 -10.02 -1.09 -10.36
N GLY A 94 -8.83 -0.58 -10.03
CA GLY A 94 -8.50 -0.32 -8.64
C GLY A 94 -7.12 0.28 -8.41
N THR A 95 -6.82 0.50 -7.13
CA THR A 95 -5.63 1.19 -6.66
C THR A 95 -4.93 0.37 -5.58
N ALA A 96 -3.63 0.11 -5.74
CA ALA A 96 -2.78 -0.31 -4.62
C ALA A 96 -2.49 0.89 -3.73
N LEU A 97 -2.71 0.74 -2.43
CA LEU A 97 -2.54 1.83 -1.46
C LEU A 97 -1.18 1.73 -0.78
N THR A 98 -0.51 2.87 -0.57
CA THR A 98 0.78 2.95 0.15
C THR A 98 0.64 2.52 1.61
N GLY A 99 -0.56 2.65 2.18
CA GLY A 99 -0.92 2.13 3.50
C GLY A 99 -1.05 0.61 3.59
N GLY A 100 -0.94 -0.08 2.45
CA GLY A 100 -1.26 -1.49 2.31
C GLY A 100 -2.73 -1.71 1.91
N GLY A 101 -2.98 -2.87 1.30
CA GLY A 101 -4.28 -3.21 0.76
C GLY A 101 -4.48 -2.74 -0.68
N PHE A 102 -5.68 -3.02 -1.19
CA PHE A 102 -6.10 -2.67 -2.54
C PHE A 102 -7.57 -2.24 -2.50
N ASN A 103 -7.90 -1.16 -3.18
CA ASN A 103 -9.25 -0.65 -3.29
C ASN A 103 -9.75 -0.84 -4.73
N SER A 104 -10.86 -1.55 -4.93
CA SER A 104 -11.35 -1.93 -6.26
C SER A 104 -12.82 -1.63 -6.44
N ASN A 105 -13.26 -1.48 -7.69
CA ASN A 105 -14.68 -1.32 -8.01
C ASN A 105 -15.51 -2.61 -7.84
N PHE A 106 -14.90 -3.76 -7.53
CA PHE A 106 -15.59 -5.02 -7.17
C PHE A 106 -15.70 -5.23 -5.66
N SER A 107 -14.76 -4.67 -4.91
CA SER A 107 -14.73 -4.72 -3.45
C SER A 107 -14.18 -3.40 -2.90
N PRO A 108 -14.96 -2.31 -2.97
CA PRO A 108 -14.51 -1.03 -2.46
C PRO A 108 -14.26 -1.12 -0.96
N MET A 109 -13.14 -0.57 -0.52
CA MET A 109 -12.73 -0.61 0.87
C MET A 109 -13.63 0.31 1.70
N ILE A 110 -14.25 -0.26 2.73
CA ILE A 110 -15.09 0.48 3.67
C ILE A 110 -14.22 0.86 4.85
N GLN A 111 -13.96 2.16 5.02
CA GLN A 111 -13.20 2.64 6.18
C GLN A 111 -14.03 2.45 7.44
N TRP A 112 -13.52 1.68 8.40
CA TRP A 112 -14.16 1.58 9.72
C TRP A 112 -13.92 2.87 10.50
N THR A 113 -15.00 3.52 10.93
CA THR A 113 -14.95 4.81 11.66
C THR A 113 -15.21 4.66 13.17
N GLY A 114 -15.34 3.43 13.68
CA GLY A 114 -15.63 3.13 15.09
C GLY A 114 -17.01 2.54 15.31
N VAL A 115 -17.35 2.24 16.57
CA VAL A 115 -18.69 1.76 16.96
C VAL A 115 -19.59 2.97 17.21
N GLY A 116 -20.82 2.95 16.69
CA GLY A 116 -21.80 4.02 16.89
C GLY A 116 -21.64 5.23 15.96
N THR A 117 -20.68 5.20 15.04
CA THR A 117 -20.59 6.20 13.97
C THR A 117 -21.70 5.99 12.94
N LYS A 118 -22.27 7.10 12.47
CA LYS A 118 -23.27 7.07 11.40
C LYS A 118 -22.63 6.59 10.10
N VAL A 119 -23.30 5.69 9.40
CA VAL A 119 -22.89 5.25 8.06
C VAL A 119 -22.88 6.47 7.13
N THR A 120 -21.76 6.69 6.43
CA THR A 120 -21.65 7.79 5.47
C THR A 120 -22.24 7.37 4.11
N PRO A 121 -22.68 8.32 3.27
CA PRO A 121 -23.17 8.02 1.92
C PRO A 121 -22.15 7.23 1.08
N GLU A 122 -20.86 7.49 1.26
CA GLU A 122 -19.77 6.80 0.56
C GLU A 122 -19.65 5.34 1.01
N GLN A 123 -19.82 5.07 2.31
CA GLN A 123 -19.84 3.70 2.84
C GLN A 123 -21.07 2.93 2.33
N GLU A 124 -22.24 3.57 2.27
CA GLU A 124 -23.43 2.97 1.67
C GLU A 124 -23.22 2.68 0.18
N ALA A 125 -22.63 3.62 -0.57
CA ALA A 125 -22.33 3.44 -1.99
C ALA A 125 -21.33 2.30 -2.22
N ALA A 126 -20.24 2.26 -1.45
CA ALA A 126 -19.26 1.17 -1.47
C ALA A 126 -19.92 -0.19 -1.23
N PHE A 127 -20.82 -0.27 -0.24
CA PHE A 127 -21.58 -1.48 0.06
C PHE A 127 -22.53 -1.88 -1.08
N ARG A 128 -23.25 -0.92 -1.68
CA ARG A 128 -24.12 -1.18 -2.84
C ARG A 128 -23.32 -1.69 -4.04
N ILE A 129 -22.17 -1.09 -4.33
CA ILE A 129 -21.26 -1.55 -5.38
C ILE A 129 -20.82 -2.98 -5.08
N HIS A 130 -20.37 -3.27 -3.86
CA HIS A 130 -19.97 -4.61 -3.45
C HIS A 130 -21.10 -5.64 -3.59
N GLN A 131 -22.36 -5.27 -3.34
CA GLN A 131 -23.53 -6.13 -3.52
C GLN A 131 -23.99 -6.27 -4.98
N SER A 132 -23.59 -5.36 -5.87
CA SER A 132 -23.95 -5.41 -7.29
C SER A 132 -23.24 -6.53 -8.07
N TYR A 133 -22.22 -7.14 -7.47
CA TYR A 133 -21.50 -8.28 -8.03
C TYR A 133 -21.82 -9.56 -7.26
N SER A 134 -21.92 -10.66 -8.00
CA SER A 134 -22.02 -11.99 -7.43
C SER A 134 -20.77 -12.38 -6.65
N GLN A 135 -20.89 -13.36 -5.77
CA GLN A 135 -19.73 -13.89 -5.04
C GLN A 135 -18.64 -14.42 -5.98
N VAL A 136 -19.03 -15.08 -7.08
CA VAL A 136 -18.11 -15.63 -8.08
C VAL A 136 -17.35 -14.50 -8.78
N GLU A 137 -18.05 -13.45 -9.20
CA GLU A 137 -17.41 -12.27 -9.83
C GLU A 137 -16.42 -11.60 -8.88
N ARG A 138 -16.76 -11.46 -7.59
CA ARG A 138 -15.84 -10.88 -6.61
C ARG A 138 -14.63 -11.77 -6.33
N GLN A 139 -14.83 -13.08 -6.31
CA GLN A 139 -13.74 -14.03 -6.13
C GLN A 139 -12.75 -13.96 -7.31
N GLU A 140 -13.27 -13.97 -8.54
CA GLU A 140 -12.48 -13.82 -9.74
C GLU A 140 -11.74 -12.47 -9.79
N ALA A 141 -12.39 -11.38 -9.38
CA ALA A 141 -11.74 -10.09 -9.25
C ALA A 141 -10.60 -10.11 -8.22
N ASN A 142 -10.80 -10.75 -7.08
CA ASN A 142 -9.77 -10.88 -6.04
C ASN A 142 -8.57 -11.70 -6.50
N GLU A 143 -8.76 -12.69 -7.36
CA GLU A 143 -7.68 -13.46 -7.98
C GLU A 143 -6.80 -12.58 -8.87
N LEU A 144 -7.41 -11.77 -9.74
CA LEU A 144 -6.68 -10.81 -10.58
C LEU A 144 -5.96 -9.74 -9.74
N VAL A 145 -6.62 -9.23 -8.69
CA VAL A 145 -6.01 -8.30 -7.74
C VAL A 145 -4.82 -8.93 -7.02
N ALA A 146 -4.90 -10.22 -6.62
CA ALA A 146 -3.80 -10.92 -5.96
C ALA A 146 -2.57 -11.04 -6.87
N VAL A 147 -2.77 -11.28 -8.17
CA VAL A 147 -1.70 -11.25 -9.18
C VAL A 147 -1.09 -9.85 -9.25
N PHE A 148 -1.91 -8.80 -9.42
CA PHE A 148 -1.44 -7.42 -9.48
C PHE A 148 -0.60 -7.03 -8.25
N MET A 149 -1.09 -7.35 -7.05
CA MET A 149 -0.37 -7.08 -5.79
C MET A 149 0.95 -7.85 -5.70
N SER A 150 1.00 -9.07 -6.25
CA SER A 150 2.25 -9.84 -6.35
C SER A 150 3.25 -9.18 -7.29
N LEU A 151 2.80 -8.69 -8.45
CA LEU A 151 3.64 -7.94 -9.40
C LEU A 151 4.15 -6.63 -8.78
N SER A 152 3.29 -5.90 -8.06
CA SER A 152 3.66 -4.69 -7.32
C SER A 152 4.79 -4.97 -6.30
N ARG A 153 4.66 -6.02 -5.50
CA ARG A 153 5.71 -6.41 -4.54
C ARG A 153 7.00 -6.87 -5.23
N LEU A 154 6.91 -7.55 -6.37
CA LEU A 154 8.07 -7.93 -7.17
C LEU A 154 8.78 -6.68 -7.72
N ALA A 155 8.02 -5.71 -8.22
CA ALA A 155 8.54 -4.43 -8.72
C ALA A 155 9.32 -3.69 -7.63
N GLU A 156 8.77 -3.63 -6.42
CA GLU A 156 9.39 -3.02 -5.23
C GLU A 156 10.54 -3.85 -4.63
N GLY A 157 10.81 -5.05 -5.14
CA GLY A 157 11.82 -5.95 -4.59
C GLY A 157 11.44 -6.60 -3.25
N LYS A 158 10.18 -6.46 -2.81
CA LYS A 158 9.64 -7.08 -1.59
C LYS A 158 9.24 -8.56 -1.78
N LYS A 159 9.20 -9.04 -3.02
CA LYS A 159 8.95 -10.45 -3.37
C LYS A 159 9.95 -10.91 -4.42
N SER A 160 10.58 -12.06 -4.21
CA SER A 160 11.55 -12.63 -5.17
C SER A 160 10.83 -13.41 -6.27
N VAL A 161 11.51 -13.62 -7.41
CA VAL A 161 11.00 -14.46 -8.51
C VAL A 161 10.72 -15.89 -8.04
N ALA A 162 11.59 -16.47 -7.19
CA ALA A 162 11.35 -17.78 -6.59
C ALA A 162 10.03 -17.80 -5.79
N SER A 163 9.82 -16.82 -4.90
CA SER A 163 8.58 -16.70 -4.12
C SER A 163 7.34 -16.45 -5.00
N MET A 164 7.49 -15.77 -6.13
CA MET A 164 6.41 -15.62 -7.13
C MET A 164 6.02 -16.97 -7.73
N ASN A 165 6.99 -17.79 -8.09
CA ASN A 165 6.78 -19.09 -8.73
C ASN A 165 6.22 -20.18 -7.78
N ASP A 166 6.30 -19.95 -6.47
CA ASP A 166 5.70 -20.80 -5.43
C ASP A 166 4.28 -20.34 -5.04
N ASP A 167 3.88 -19.13 -5.42
CA ASP A 167 2.55 -18.59 -5.14
C ASP A 167 1.50 -19.22 -6.06
N VAL A 168 0.62 -20.03 -5.48
CA VAL A 168 -0.46 -20.72 -6.20
C VAL A 168 -1.37 -19.74 -6.94
N MET A 169 -1.73 -18.62 -6.33
CA MET A 169 -2.61 -17.62 -6.95
C MET A 169 -1.93 -16.99 -8.16
N PHE A 170 -0.64 -16.66 -8.02
CA PHE A 170 0.12 -16.13 -9.15
C PHE A 170 0.17 -17.13 -10.32
N LYS A 171 0.55 -18.39 -10.06
CA LYS A 171 0.70 -19.41 -11.11
C LYS A 171 -0.60 -19.66 -11.88
N GLN A 172 -1.72 -19.74 -11.15
CA GLN A 172 -3.01 -20.09 -11.74
C GLN A 172 -3.60 -18.92 -12.53
N HIS A 173 -3.43 -17.69 -12.04
CA HIS A 173 -4.18 -16.54 -12.56
C HIS A 173 -3.33 -15.54 -13.36
N PHE A 174 -1.99 -15.63 -13.34
CA PHE A 174 -1.14 -14.70 -14.07
C PHE A 174 -1.38 -14.68 -15.59
N PRO A 175 -1.54 -15.83 -16.28
CA PRO A 175 -1.83 -15.81 -17.72
C PRO A 175 -3.13 -15.06 -18.05
N LYS A 176 -4.18 -15.30 -17.27
CA LYS A 176 -5.48 -14.62 -17.41
C LYS A 176 -5.37 -13.12 -17.13
N PHE A 177 -4.63 -12.76 -16.08
CA PHE A 177 -4.34 -11.36 -15.76
C PHE A 177 -3.58 -10.68 -16.90
N ALA A 178 -2.53 -11.32 -17.42
CA ALA A 178 -1.71 -10.79 -18.50
C ALA A 178 -2.54 -10.53 -19.76
N GLU A 179 -3.37 -11.49 -20.17
CA GLU A 179 -4.33 -11.31 -21.26
C GLU A 179 -5.28 -10.13 -21.01
N GLY A 180 -5.86 -10.05 -19.80
CA GLY A 180 -6.81 -9.01 -19.42
C GLY A 180 -6.24 -7.59 -19.49
N VAL A 181 -4.96 -7.42 -19.16
CA VAL A 181 -4.26 -6.11 -19.26
C VAL A 181 -3.57 -5.91 -20.61
N GLY A 182 -3.52 -6.95 -21.45
CA GLY A 182 -2.88 -6.96 -22.77
C GLY A 182 -1.37 -7.22 -22.77
N LEU A 183 -0.81 -7.70 -21.66
CA LEU A 183 0.61 -8.05 -21.54
C LEU A 183 0.90 -9.29 -22.41
N ASP A 184 1.85 -9.16 -23.34
CA ASP A 184 2.23 -10.23 -24.24
C ASP A 184 3.32 -11.10 -23.60
N LEU A 185 2.93 -12.29 -23.15
CA LEU A 185 3.81 -13.27 -22.50
C LEU A 185 4.69 -14.06 -23.47
N SER A 186 4.50 -13.92 -24.79
CA SER A 186 5.30 -14.65 -25.80
C SER A 186 6.70 -14.07 -26.00
N LYS A 187 6.91 -12.85 -25.49
CA LYS A 187 8.17 -12.11 -25.57
C LYS A 187 8.56 -11.56 -24.18
N PRO A 188 9.80 -11.11 -23.99
CA PRO A 188 10.19 -10.44 -22.76
C PRO A 188 9.31 -9.21 -22.47
N PHE A 189 9.09 -8.95 -21.20
CA PHE A 189 8.35 -7.80 -20.71
C PHE A 189 9.08 -7.18 -19.52
N THR A 190 8.74 -5.95 -19.18
CA THR A 190 9.34 -5.28 -18.02
C THR A 190 8.30 -4.88 -16.98
N ILE A 191 8.67 -4.98 -15.70
CA ILE A 191 7.87 -4.42 -14.59
C ILE A 191 8.76 -3.42 -13.84
N ASN A 192 8.37 -2.14 -13.83
CA ASN A 192 9.13 -1.02 -13.27
C ASN A 192 10.61 -1.05 -13.72
N GLY A 193 10.83 -1.28 -15.03
CA GLY A 193 12.16 -1.32 -15.64
C GLY A 193 12.95 -2.62 -15.46
N LYS A 194 12.48 -3.58 -14.65
CA LYS A 194 13.09 -4.91 -14.50
C LYS A 194 12.57 -5.87 -15.57
N SER A 195 13.45 -6.59 -16.24
CA SER A 195 13.10 -7.48 -17.35
C SER A 195 12.77 -8.90 -16.88
N PHE A 196 11.71 -9.46 -17.46
CA PHE A 196 11.22 -10.79 -17.16
C PHE A 196 10.79 -11.54 -18.43
N MET A 197 10.78 -12.86 -18.32
CA MET A 197 10.18 -13.75 -19.29
C MET A 197 9.29 -14.75 -18.57
N TYR A 198 8.15 -15.10 -19.16
CA TYR A 198 7.24 -16.11 -18.62
C TYR A 198 7.14 -17.26 -19.60
N SER A 199 7.59 -18.45 -19.19
CA SER A 199 7.56 -19.62 -20.07
C SER A 199 7.22 -20.87 -19.26
N LYS A 200 6.41 -21.76 -19.85
CA LYS A 200 6.00 -23.04 -19.23
C LYS A 200 5.46 -22.90 -17.80
N GLY A 201 4.74 -21.81 -17.52
CA GLY A 201 4.16 -21.56 -16.19
C GLY A 201 5.13 -20.97 -15.15
N VAL A 202 6.31 -20.52 -15.57
CA VAL A 202 7.38 -20.05 -14.68
C VAL A 202 7.85 -18.66 -15.10
N LEU A 203 7.93 -17.75 -14.13
CA LEU A 203 8.52 -16.44 -14.27
C LEU A 203 10.04 -16.51 -14.08
N GLN A 204 10.78 -15.85 -14.96
CA GLN A 204 12.24 -15.78 -14.91
C GLN A 204 12.67 -14.32 -15.03
N ALA A 205 13.62 -13.89 -14.20
CA ALA A 205 14.29 -12.62 -14.41
C ALA A 205 15.23 -12.75 -15.61
N VAL A 206 15.19 -11.79 -16.52
CA VAL A 206 16.15 -11.68 -17.61
C VAL A 206 17.21 -10.71 -17.11
N ASN A 207 18.38 -11.24 -16.74
CA ASN A 207 19.46 -10.45 -16.15
C ASN A 207 19.74 -9.18 -16.99
N ASN A 208 19.61 -8.02 -16.35
CA ASN A 208 20.58 -6.95 -16.56
C ASN A 208 21.44 -6.93 -15.29
N GLU A 209 22.43 -7.82 -15.23
CA GLU A 209 23.61 -7.52 -14.43
C GLU A 209 24.31 -6.35 -15.12
N VAL A 210 24.26 -5.17 -14.49
CA VAL A 210 25.34 -4.18 -14.55
C VAL A 210 25.55 -3.68 -13.13
#